data_AF-A0A254RXB6-F1
#
_entry.id   AF-A0A254RXB6-F1
#
_cell.length_a   1.000
_cell.length_b   1.000
_cell.length_c   1.000
_cell.angle_alpha   90.00
_cell.angle_beta   90.00
_cell.angle_gamma   90.00
#
_symmetry.space_group_name_H-M   'P 1'
#
loop_
_entity.id
_entity.type
_entity.pdbx_description
1 polymer ?
#
loop_
_entity_poly.entity_id
_entity_poly.type
_entity_poly.pdbx_seq_one_letter_code
_entity_poly.pdbx_strand_id
1 'polypeptide(L)'
;MRNRQILIHNFIDELNELGIEFPDSCKMAKKAREINDRLHNQLNYSILNPDQCLIDWTNSEYNVFRAIEQSRYGKFLANGFPSVDEFINVANQVLNRRKSRAGKSLEHHLSALFDSNGVRYESQVITEGNKKPDFIFPSSAAYHNYSFPTNKLISLAAKTTCKDRWRQILNEADRLKNGYKYLCTLQQGISEKQMDEMKSEKVVLVVPKPYIKSFPQSKQSDIWTIEKFVSFVKETEM
;
A
#
# COMPACT_ATOMS: atom_id res chain seq x y z
N MET A 1 7.01 -4.45 23.41
CA MET A 1 7.42 -5.64 22.61
C MET A 1 6.68 -6.92 23.02
N ARG A 2 6.62 -7.30 24.31
CA ARG A 2 5.96 -8.52 24.79
C ARG A 2 4.48 -8.66 24.38
N ASN A 3 3.68 -7.59 24.50
CA ASN A 3 2.26 -7.63 24.14
C ASN A 3 1.99 -7.85 22.64
N ARG A 4 2.86 -7.31 21.76
CA ARG A 4 2.74 -7.52 20.30
C ARG A 4 2.91 -8.99 19.97
N GLN A 5 3.92 -9.65 20.53
CA GLN A 5 4.18 -11.06 20.29
C GLN A 5 3.01 -11.92 20.75
N ILE A 6 2.44 -11.65 21.93
CA ILE A 6 1.25 -12.37 22.42
C ILE A 6 0.09 -12.26 21.44
N LEU A 7 -0.22 -11.05 20.96
CA LEU A 7 -1.32 -10.84 20.00
C LEU A 7 -1.07 -11.56 18.67
N ILE A 8 0.17 -11.59 18.19
CA ILE A 8 0.54 -12.30 16.97
C ILE A 8 0.44 -13.83 17.18
N HIS A 9 0.89 -14.35 18.31
CA HIS A 9 0.79 -15.78 18.64
C HIS A 9 -0.67 -16.23 18.72
N ASN A 10 -1.52 -15.48 19.42
CA ASN A 10 -2.96 -15.78 19.48
C ASN A 10 -3.60 -15.84 18.08
N PHE A 11 -3.18 -14.95 17.17
CA PHE A 11 -3.66 -14.99 15.79
C PHE A 11 -3.14 -16.22 15.03
N ILE A 12 -1.89 -16.63 15.25
CA ILE A 12 -1.35 -17.87 14.66
C ILE A 12 -2.11 -19.10 15.17
N ASP A 13 -2.46 -19.13 16.46
CA ASP A 13 -3.24 -20.21 17.07
C ASP A 13 -4.66 -20.27 16.47
N GLU A 14 -5.33 -19.13 16.32
CA GLU A 14 -6.62 -19.01 15.60
C GLU A 14 -6.52 -19.58 14.16
N LEU A 15 -5.45 -19.24 13.43
CA LEU A 15 -5.22 -19.78 12.09
C LEU A 15 -5.00 -21.30 12.09
N ASN A 16 -4.34 -21.84 13.12
CA ASN A 16 -4.13 -23.28 13.27
C ASN A 16 -5.44 -24.03 13.52
N GLU A 17 -6.29 -23.50 14.42
CA GLU A 17 -7.60 -24.07 14.72
C GLU A 17 -8.51 -24.11 13.48
N LEU A 18 -8.41 -23.09 12.63
CA LEU A 18 -9.16 -23.01 11.37
C LEU A 18 -8.53 -23.80 10.21
N GLY A 19 -7.36 -24.42 10.40
CA GLY A 19 -6.65 -25.12 9.33
C GLY A 19 -6.15 -24.19 8.22
N ILE A 20 -5.96 -22.90 8.50
CA ILE A 20 -5.52 -21.89 7.54
C ILE A 20 -3.99 -21.77 7.58
N GLU A 21 -3.33 -22.12 6.47
CA GLU A 21 -1.87 -21.95 6.38
C GLU A 21 -1.47 -20.47 6.31
N PHE A 22 -2.10 -19.71 5.40
CA PHE A 22 -1.91 -18.28 5.24
C PHE A 22 -3.28 -17.61 5.03
N PRO A 23 -3.61 -16.55 5.79
CA PRO A 23 -4.82 -15.79 5.55
C PRO A 23 -4.68 -14.98 4.25
N ASP A 24 -5.82 -14.59 3.68
CA ASP A 24 -5.84 -13.64 2.57
C ASP A 24 -5.25 -12.27 2.98
N SER A 25 -4.83 -11.50 1.98
CA SER A 25 -4.13 -10.22 2.21
C SER A 25 -5.00 -9.18 2.94
N CYS A 26 -6.32 -9.22 2.75
CA CYS A 26 -7.24 -8.31 3.41
C CYS A 26 -7.36 -8.63 4.90
N LYS A 27 -7.57 -9.92 5.26
CA LYS A 27 -7.59 -10.40 6.65
C LYS A 27 -6.26 -10.12 7.36
N MET A 28 -5.14 -10.37 6.67
CA MET A 28 -3.81 -10.08 7.22
C MET A 28 -3.65 -8.59 7.54
N ALA A 29 -3.95 -7.71 6.57
CA ALA A 29 -3.85 -6.26 6.73
C ALA A 29 -4.78 -5.77 7.85
N LYS A 30 -6.03 -6.26 7.90
CA LYS A 30 -6.99 -5.93 8.97
C LYS A 30 -6.45 -6.33 10.34
N LYS A 31 -5.99 -7.57 10.51
CA LYS A 31 -5.45 -8.05 11.79
C LYS A 31 -4.22 -7.26 12.22
N ALA A 32 -3.35 -6.90 11.28
CA ALA A 32 -2.18 -6.08 11.55
C ALA A 32 -2.55 -4.69 12.10
N ARG A 33 -3.60 -4.06 11.56
CA ARG A 33 -4.16 -2.80 12.07
C ARG A 33 -4.75 -2.97 13.47
N GLU A 34 -5.58 -4.00 13.69
CA GLU A 34 -6.14 -4.30 15.02
C GLU A 34 -5.06 -4.48 16.09
N ILE A 35 -3.97 -5.20 15.76
CA ILE A 35 -2.81 -5.36 16.64
C ILE A 35 -2.13 -4.02 16.89
N ASN A 36 -1.94 -3.21 15.85
CA ASN A 36 -1.31 -1.90 15.97
C ASN A 36 -2.14 -0.96 16.87
N ASP A 37 -3.45 -0.91 16.67
CA ASP A 37 -4.35 -0.01 17.37
C ASP A 37 -4.44 -0.37 18.86
N ARG A 38 -4.49 -1.68 19.19
CA ARG A 38 -4.40 -2.18 20.57
C ARG A 38 -3.10 -1.79 21.28
N LEU A 39 -2.00 -1.63 20.54
CA LEU A 39 -0.70 -1.26 21.12
C LEU A 39 -0.57 0.24 21.34
N HIS A 40 -1.19 1.06 20.49
CA HIS A 40 -1.09 2.52 20.57
C HIS A 40 -2.18 3.15 21.44
N ASN A 41 -3.31 2.47 21.66
CA ASN A 41 -4.45 2.96 22.45
C ASN A 41 -4.89 4.39 22.07
N GLN A 42 -4.79 4.72 20.78
CA GLN A 42 -5.09 6.04 20.23
C GLN A 42 -6.27 5.92 19.28
N LEU A 43 -7.44 6.37 19.75
CA LEU A 43 -8.59 6.63 18.88
C LEU A 43 -8.17 7.64 17.80
N ASN A 44 -8.64 7.44 16.56
CA ASN A 44 -8.41 8.35 15.43
C ASN A 44 -6.94 8.52 15.01
N TYR A 45 -6.05 7.59 15.34
CA TYR A 45 -4.63 7.68 14.98
C TYR A 45 -4.38 7.88 13.47
N SER A 46 -5.14 7.17 12.63
CA SER A 46 -5.08 7.29 11.16
C SER A 46 -5.56 8.64 10.60
N ILE A 47 -6.32 9.41 11.39
CA ILE A 47 -6.80 10.75 11.03
C ILE A 47 -5.78 11.79 11.51
N LEU A 48 -5.27 11.64 12.73
CA LEU A 48 -4.34 12.59 13.34
C LEU A 48 -2.92 12.49 12.79
N ASN A 49 -2.48 11.30 12.39
CA ASN A 49 -1.12 11.05 11.93
C ASN A 49 -1.09 10.06 10.74
N PRO A 50 -1.75 10.36 9.60
CA PRO A 50 -1.90 9.42 8.49
C PRO A 50 -0.55 8.93 7.94
N ASP A 51 0.47 9.79 7.88
CA ASP A 51 1.82 9.44 7.41
C ASP A 51 2.50 8.37 8.28
N GLN A 52 2.48 8.53 9.60
CA GLN A 52 3.10 7.57 10.51
C GLN A 52 2.24 6.30 10.64
N CYS A 53 0.92 6.47 10.66
CA CYS A 53 -0.03 5.37 10.72
C CYS A 53 0.14 4.37 9.57
N LEU A 54 0.31 4.86 8.33
CA LEU A 54 0.56 4.00 7.18
C LEU A 54 1.86 3.18 7.31
N ILE A 55 2.92 3.80 7.85
CA ILE A 55 4.20 3.12 8.13
C ILE A 55 3.99 2.03 9.19
N ASP A 56 3.33 2.37 10.29
CA ASP A 56 3.17 1.47 11.43
C ASP A 56 2.27 0.28 11.10
N TRP A 57 1.19 0.50 10.36
CA TRP A 57 0.34 -0.57 9.85
C TRP A 57 1.11 -1.51 8.91
N THR A 58 1.91 -0.98 7.99
CA THR A 58 2.74 -1.79 7.08
C THR A 58 3.78 -2.61 7.85
N ASN A 59 4.45 -1.99 8.84
CA ASN A 59 5.43 -2.66 9.69
C ASN A 59 4.76 -3.73 10.58
N SER A 60 3.58 -3.45 11.12
CA SER A 60 2.78 -4.42 11.88
C SER A 60 2.46 -5.63 11.02
N GLU A 61 1.98 -5.43 9.78
CA GLU A 61 1.65 -6.51 8.86
C GLU A 61 2.90 -7.34 8.49
N TYR A 62 4.03 -6.67 8.26
CA TYR A 62 5.29 -7.37 8.03
C TYR A 62 5.67 -8.27 9.21
N ASN A 63 5.51 -7.80 10.45
CA ASN A 63 5.78 -8.60 11.65
C ASN A 63 4.85 -9.81 11.77
N VAL A 64 3.54 -9.61 11.54
CA VAL A 64 2.55 -10.71 11.56
C VAL A 64 2.90 -11.74 10.50
N PHE A 65 3.16 -11.30 9.26
CA PHE A 65 3.53 -12.18 8.17
C PHE A 65 4.80 -12.98 8.49
N ARG A 66 5.84 -12.33 9.02
CA ARG A 66 7.11 -13.00 9.36
C ARG A 66 6.93 -14.05 10.45
N ALA A 67 6.07 -13.79 11.43
CA ALA A 67 5.76 -14.77 12.47
C ALA A 67 5.01 -15.98 11.92
N ILE A 68 4.04 -15.77 11.02
CA ILE A 68 3.34 -16.87 10.33
C ILE A 68 4.34 -17.65 9.45
N GLU A 69 5.17 -16.95 8.67
CA GLU A 69 6.19 -17.56 7.82
C GLU A 69 7.15 -18.45 8.64
N GLN A 70 7.58 -17.97 9.81
CA GLN A 70 8.41 -18.75 10.73
C GLN A 70 7.66 -19.95 11.31
N SER A 71 6.38 -19.80 11.67
CA SER A 71 5.55 -20.90 12.17
C SER A 71 5.35 -22.01 11.13
N ARG A 72 5.13 -21.64 9.85
CA ARG A 72 4.88 -22.60 8.75
C ARG A 72 6.16 -23.23 8.23
N TYR A 73 7.21 -22.44 8.03
CA TYR A 73 8.44 -22.89 7.36
C TYR A 73 9.60 -23.16 8.30
N GLY A 74 9.50 -22.84 9.59
CA GLY A 74 10.59 -23.01 10.55
C GLY A 74 11.11 -24.44 10.63
N LYS A 75 10.22 -25.44 10.51
CA LYS A 75 10.60 -26.86 10.51
C LYS A 75 11.36 -27.28 9.26
N PHE A 76 10.96 -26.79 8.08
CA PHE A 76 11.67 -27.05 6.82
C PHE A 76 13.08 -26.44 6.83
N LEU A 77 13.23 -25.26 7.42
CA LEU A 77 14.54 -24.62 7.58
C LEU A 77 15.45 -25.39 8.55
N ALA A 78 14.89 -25.99 9.61
CA ALA A 78 15.66 -26.73 10.61
C ALA A 78 16.08 -28.12 10.12
N ASN A 79 15.21 -28.81 9.37
CA ASN A 79 15.43 -30.20 8.95
C ASN A 79 16.18 -30.31 7.60
N GLY A 80 16.33 -29.20 6.87
CA GLY A 80 16.94 -29.18 5.55
C GLY A 80 16.00 -29.70 4.44
N PHE A 81 16.52 -29.74 3.22
CA PHE A 81 15.79 -30.22 2.04
C PHE A 81 16.47 -31.47 1.48
N PRO A 82 15.70 -32.49 1.06
CA PRO A 82 16.27 -33.74 0.56
C PRO A 82 16.87 -33.62 -0.85
N SER A 83 16.58 -32.52 -1.57
CA SER A 83 17.16 -32.24 -2.89
C SER A 83 17.25 -30.73 -3.16
N VAL A 84 18.08 -30.37 -4.14
CA VAL A 84 18.18 -29.00 -4.66
C VAL A 84 16.84 -28.54 -5.27
N ASP A 85 16.15 -29.43 -5.98
CA ASP A 85 14.87 -29.10 -6.63
C ASP A 85 13.78 -28.76 -5.61
N GLU A 86 13.69 -29.52 -4.51
CA GLU A 86 12.72 -29.23 -3.45
C GLU A 86 13.00 -27.90 -2.76
N PHE A 87 14.28 -27.61 -2.50
CA PHE A 87 14.70 -26.30 -1.99
C PHE A 87 14.28 -25.16 -2.92
N ILE A 88 14.57 -25.27 -4.23
CA ILE A 88 14.23 -24.24 -5.22
C ILE A 88 12.71 -24.04 -5.30
N ASN A 89 11.93 -25.11 -5.26
CA ASN A 89 10.47 -25.04 -5.30
C ASN A 89 9.90 -24.28 -4.10
N VAL A 90 10.34 -24.61 -2.88
CA VAL A 90 9.89 -23.91 -1.66
C VAL A 90 10.36 -22.46 -1.67
N ALA A 91 11.61 -22.18 -2.05
CA ALA A 91 12.14 -20.83 -2.14
C ALA A 91 11.32 -19.96 -3.11
N ASN A 92 10.96 -20.49 -4.29
CA ASN A 92 10.14 -19.81 -5.27
C ASN A 92 8.72 -19.53 -4.76
N GLN A 93 8.09 -20.48 -4.09
CA GLN A 93 6.78 -20.27 -3.47
C GLN A 93 6.82 -19.15 -2.43
N VAL A 94 7.83 -19.16 -1.55
CA VAL A 94 8.04 -18.13 -0.53
C VAL A 94 8.26 -16.76 -1.18
N LEU A 95 9.14 -16.66 -2.18
CA LEU A 95 9.42 -15.40 -2.88
C LEU A 95 8.18 -14.85 -3.60
N ASN A 96 7.44 -15.70 -4.30
CA ASN A 96 6.22 -15.29 -5.01
C ASN A 96 5.14 -14.82 -4.03
N ARG A 97 4.98 -15.49 -2.88
CA ARG A 97 4.06 -15.04 -1.82
C ARG A 97 4.43 -13.67 -1.28
N ARG A 98 5.72 -13.42 -1.01
CA ARG A 98 6.21 -12.10 -0.56
C ARG A 98 5.92 -11.00 -1.58
N LYS A 99 6.15 -11.27 -2.88
CA LYS A 99 5.87 -10.32 -3.97
C LYS A 99 4.38 -9.99 -4.09
N SER A 100 3.52 -11.02 -4.13
CA SER A 100 2.06 -10.86 -4.25
C SER A 100 1.49 -10.07 -3.06
N ARG A 101 1.92 -10.39 -1.83
CA ARG A 101 1.45 -9.70 -0.62
C ARG A 101 1.84 -8.23 -0.60
N ALA A 102 3.10 -7.91 -0.89
CA ALA A 102 3.61 -6.55 -0.72
C ALA A 102 2.82 -5.54 -1.57
N GLY A 103 2.42 -5.89 -2.80
CA GLY A 103 1.57 -5.02 -3.63
C GLY A 103 0.23 -4.73 -2.96
N LYS A 104 -0.52 -5.78 -2.61
CA LYS A 104 -1.87 -5.66 -2.03
C LYS A 104 -1.89 -5.03 -0.63
N SER A 105 -0.83 -5.22 0.16
CA SER A 105 -0.69 -4.64 1.50
C SER A 105 -0.85 -3.13 1.50
N LEU A 106 -0.14 -2.43 0.60
CA LEU A 106 -0.22 -0.97 0.51
C LEU A 106 -1.62 -0.49 0.09
N GLU A 107 -2.24 -1.16 -0.89
CA GLU A 107 -3.62 -0.88 -1.32
C GLU A 107 -4.61 -1.02 -0.14
N HIS A 108 -4.51 -2.09 0.64
CA HIS A 108 -5.41 -2.35 1.78
C HIS A 108 -5.26 -1.32 2.90
N HIS A 109 -4.04 -0.85 3.17
CA HIS A 109 -3.81 0.17 4.20
C HIS A 109 -4.22 1.56 3.74
N LEU A 110 -4.00 1.90 2.47
CA LEU A 110 -4.50 3.15 1.90
C LEU A 110 -6.03 3.20 1.90
N SER A 111 -6.69 2.10 1.52
CA SER A 111 -8.16 1.98 1.58
C SER A 111 -8.68 2.28 3.00
N ALA A 112 -8.12 1.60 4.01
CA ALA A 112 -8.51 1.81 5.40
C ALA A 112 -8.21 3.24 5.90
N LEU A 113 -7.13 3.86 5.40
CA LEU A 113 -6.77 5.24 5.72
C LEU A 113 -7.77 6.23 5.12
N PHE A 114 -8.17 6.03 3.87
CA PHE A 114 -9.20 6.84 3.20
C PHE A 114 -10.56 6.69 3.86
N ASP A 115 -10.97 5.45 4.18
CA ASP A 115 -12.20 5.15 4.92
C ASP A 115 -12.23 5.90 6.26
N SER A 116 -11.14 5.79 7.04
CA SER A 116 -11.02 6.46 8.34
C SER A 116 -11.08 7.98 8.22
N ASN A 117 -10.60 8.53 7.11
CA ASN A 117 -10.60 9.96 6.85
C ASN A 117 -11.91 10.45 6.20
N GLY A 118 -12.87 9.59 5.90
CA GLY A 118 -14.12 9.97 5.23
C GLY A 118 -13.92 10.46 3.79
N VAL A 119 -12.88 9.98 3.12
CA VAL A 119 -12.61 10.27 1.71
C VAL A 119 -13.47 9.36 0.84
N ARG A 120 -14.13 9.91 -0.19
CA ARG A 120 -14.90 9.12 -1.14
C ARG A 120 -13.99 8.61 -2.24
N TYR A 121 -13.96 7.30 -2.43
CA TYR A 121 -13.19 6.67 -3.48
C TYR A 121 -13.81 5.35 -3.89
N GLU A 122 -13.32 4.83 -5.01
CA GLU A 122 -13.57 3.45 -5.44
C GLU A 122 -12.25 2.83 -5.88
N SER A 123 -12.01 1.58 -5.47
CA SER A 123 -10.83 0.82 -5.84
C SER A 123 -11.16 -0.17 -6.97
N GLN A 124 -10.15 -0.60 -7.72
CA GLN A 124 -10.31 -1.59 -8.81
C GLN A 124 -11.31 -1.17 -9.91
N VAL A 125 -11.49 0.14 -10.12
CA VAL A 125 -12.36 0.70 -11.16
C VAL A 125 -11.83 0.30 -12.54
N ILE A 126 -12.70 -0.23 -13.40
CA ILE A 126 -12.37 -0.49 -14.80
C ILE A 126 -12.50 0.83 -15.56
N THR A 127 -11.42 1.27 -16.18
CA THR A 127 -11.38 2.45 -17.05
C THR A 127 -11.23 2.02 -18.51
N GLU A 128 -10.90 2.95 -19.41
CA GLU A 128 -10.76 2.68 -20.83
C GLU A 128 -9.68 1.62 -21.12
N GLY A 129 -10.01 0.68 -22.01
CA GLY A 129 -9.09 -0.39 -22.42
C GLY A 129 -8.84 -1.46 -21.35
N ASN A 130 -9.80 -1.69 -20.44
CA ASN A 130 -9.71 -2.66 -19.34
C ASN A 130 -8.58 -2.38 -18.33
N LYS A 131 -8.11 -1.13 -18.28
CA LYS A 131 -7.13 -0.69 -17.31
C LYS A 131 -7.80 -0.55 -15.93
N LYS A 132 -6.99 -0.64 -14.89
CA LYS A 132 -7.45 -0.68 -13.49
C LYS A 132 -6.53 0.16 -12.61
N PRO A 133 -6.73 1.48 -12.55
CA PRO A 133 -6.10 2.30 -11.53
C PRO A 133 -6.43 1.76 -10.14
N ASP A 134 -5.50 1.90 -9.20
CA ASP A 134 -5.69 1.36 -7.85
C ASP A 134 -6.82 2.09 -7.12
N PHE A 135 -6.89 3.41 -7.27
CA PHE A 135 -7.93 4.27 -6.68
C PHE A 135 -8.41 5.36 -7.63
N ILE A 136 -9.72 5.57 -7.67
CA ILE A 136 -10.39 6.69 -8.35
C ILE A 136 -11.23 7.45 -7.34
N PHE A 137 -11.17 8.78 -7.39
CA PHE A 137 -11.94 9.69 -6.55
C PHE A 137 -12.81 10.61 -7.42
N PRO A 138 -14.06 10.90 -7.01
CA PRO A 138 -14.73 10.36 -5.82
C PRO A 138 -15.34 8.96 -6.01
N SER A 139 -15.59 8.53 -7.26
CA SER A 139 -16.19 7.22 -7.57
C SER A 139 -16.05 6.85 -9.05
N SER A 140 -16.29 5.58 -9.37
CA SER A 140 -16.41 5.10 -10.77
C SER A 140 -17.56 5.78 -11.50
N ALA A 141 -18.68 6.03 -10.83
CA ALA A 141 -19.83 6.70 -11.45
C ALA A 141 -19.48 8.14 -11.89
N ALA A 142 -18.74 8.88 -11.05
CA ALA A 142 -18.25 10.21 -11.43
C ALA A 142 -17.24 10.12 -12.58
N TYR A 143 -16.37 9.10 -12.56
CA TYR A 143 -15.38 8.85 -13.62
C TYR A 143 -16.02 8.49 -14.96
N HIS A 144 -17.12 7.75 -15.00
CA HIS A 144 -17.79 7.40 -16.27
C HIS A 144 -18.79 8.46 -16.74
N ASN A 145 -19.15 9.42 -15.87
CA ASN A 145 -20.00 10.54 -16.24
C ASN A 145 -19.18 11.67 -16.89
N TYR A 146 -19.23 11.80 -18.22
CA TYR A 146 -18.52 12.85 -18.95
C TYR A 146 -18.99 14.28 -18.65
N SER A 147 -20.19 14.45 -18.07
CA SER A 147 -20.64 15.76 -17.56
C SER A 147 -20.04 16.11 -16.20
N PHE A 148 -19.45 15.14 -15.48
CA PHE A 148 -18.73 15.40 -14.24
C PHE A 148 -17.40 16.13 -14.53
N PRO A 149 -17.07 17.22 -13.82
CA PRO A 149 -15.86 18.00 -14.09
C PRO A 149 -14.57 17.18 -13.93
N THR A 150 -13.74 17.13 -14.97
CA THR A 150 -12.48 16.39 -14.94
C THR A 150 -11.48 16.91 -13.89
N ASN A 151 -11.53 18.20 -13.55
CA ASN A 151 -10.70 18.79 -12.49
C ASN A 151 -11.12 18.35 -11.08
N LYS A 152 -12.26 17.68 -10.92
CA LYS A 152 -12.69 17.03 -9.68
C LYS A 152 -12.44 15.51 -9.66
N LEU A 153 -11.82 14.97 -10.72
CA LEU A 153 -11.43 13.57 -10.78
C LEU A 153 -9.96 13.43 -10.39
N ILE A 154 -9.67 12.44 -9.55
CA ILE A 154 -8.32 12.13 -9.10
C ILE A 154 -8.07 10.63 -9.29
N SER A 155 -6.87 10.26 -9.74
CA SER A 155 -6.39 8.88 -9.72
C SER A 155 -5.13 8.78 -8.86
N LEU A 156 -5.10 7.79 -7.98
CA LEU A 156 -3.92 7.43 -7.20
C LEU A 156 -3.52 5.99 -7.50
N ALA A 157 -2.26 5.80 -7.87
CA ALA A 157 -1.64 4.48 -7.95
C ALA A 157 -0.84 4.19 -6.67
N ALA A 158 -0.80 2.93 -6.26
CA ALA A 158 -0.07 2.45 -5.09
C ALA A 158 1.06 1.52 -5.52
N LYS A 159 2.32 1.90 -5.25
CA LYS A 159 3.49 1.05 -5.53
C LYS A 159 4.43 1.04 -4.34
N THR A 160 4.61 -0.11 -3.70
CA THR A 160 5.60 -0.26 -2.62
C THR A 160 7.02 0.09 -3.06
N THR A 161 7.35 -0.16 -4.32
CA THR A 161 8.61 0.24 -4.95
C THR A 161 8.35 0.62 -6.39
N CYS A 162 8.83 1.80 -6.79
CA CYS A 162 8.64 2.36 -8.13
C CYS A 162 9.56 1.69 -9.14
N LYS A 163 10.90 1.76 -8.95
CA LYS A 163 11.90 1.40 -10.00
C LYS A 163 11.42 1.89 -11.38
N ASP A 164 11.54 1.14 -12.47
CA ASP A 164 10.98 1.54 -13.78
C ASP A 164 9.46 1.33 -13.91
N ARG A 165 8.83 0.64 -12.94
CA ARG A 165 7.40 0.26 -13.00
C ARG A 165 6.44 1.43 -12.77
N TRP A 166 6.92 2.60 -12.36
CA TRP A 166 6.07 3.79 -12.25
C TRP A 166 5.44 4.19 -13.59
N ARG A 167 6.10 3.92 -14.70
CA ARG A 167 5.61 4.25 -16.05
C ARG A 167 4.29 3.57 -16.40
N GLN A 168 3.97 2.46 -15.72
CA GLN A 168 2.71 1.72 -15.92
C GLN A 168 1.47 2.58 -15.61
N ILE A 169 1.60 3.57 -14.72
CA ILE A 169 0.45 4.38 -14.26
C ILE A 169 0.05 5.46 -15.27
N LEU A 170 0.91 5.77 -16.23
CA LEU A 170 0.74 6.93 -17.12
C LEU A 170 -0.52 6.85 -17.98
N ASN A 171 -0.96 5.63 -18.27
CA ASN A 171 -2.07 5.39 -19.17
C ASN A 171 -3.30 4.82 -18.45
N GLU A 172 -3.35 4.75 -17.12
CA GLU A 172 -4.43 4.03 -16.40
C GLU A 172 -5.80 4.72 -16.46
N ALA A 173 -5.88 6.01 -16.80
CA ALA A 173 -7.13 6.76 -16.84
C ALA A 173 -7.12 7.80 -17.99
N ASP A 174 -7.82 7.53 -19.09
CA ASP A 174 -7.72 8.35 -20.30
C ASP A 174 -8.35 9.74 -20.10
N ARG A 175 -9.42 9.84 -19.29
CA ARG A 175 -9.99 11.14 -18.87
C ARG A 175 -8.98 12.04 -18.16
N LEU A 176 -7.98 11.46 -17.49
CA LEU A 176 -6.97 12.16 -16.69
C LEU A 176 -5.62 12.29 -17.42
N LYS A 177 -5.54 11.91 -18.71
CA LYS A 177 -4.26 11.86 -19.46
C LYS A 177 -3.45 13.17 -19.40
N ASN A 178 -4.15 14.30 -19.47
CA ASN A 178 -3.55 15.64 -19.47
C ASN A 178 -3.36 16.24 -18.06
N GLY A 179 -3.88 15.59 -17.02
CA GLY A 179 -3.83 16.05 -15.64
C GLY A 179 -2.67 15.46 -14.83
N TYR A 180 -2.63 15.82 -13.54
CA TYR A 180 -1.72 15.22 -12.58
C TYR A 180 -2.13 13.79 -12.25
N LYS A 181 -1.12 12.93 -12.06
CA LYS A 181 -1.28 11.54 -11.65
C LYS A 181 -0.58 11.36 -10.32
N TYR A 182 -1.25 10.80 -9.33
CA TYR A 182 -0.66 10.66 -8.00
C TYR A 182 -0.13 9.23 -7.82
N LEU A 183 1.07 9.12 -7.26
CA LEU A 183 1.73 7.84 -7.01
C LEU A 183 2.15 7.75 -5.55
N CYS A 184 1.43 6.92 -4.79
CA CYS A 184 1.80 6.59 -3.42
C CYS A 184 2.90 5.53 -3.39
N THR A 185 3.97 5.79 -2.63
CA THR A 185 5.06 4.82 -2.45
C THR A 185 5.65 4.82 -1.04
N LEU A 186 6.15 3.65 -0.62
CA LEU A 186 6.95 3.46 0.60
C LEU A 186 8.45 3.38 0.30
N GLN A 187 8.85 3.56 -0.97
CA GLN A 187 10.25 3.55 -1.36
C GLN A 187 10.98 4.74 -0.73
N GLN A 188 12.11 4.46 -0.07
CA GLN A 188 12.98 5.48 0.49
C GLN A 188 14.02 5.88 -0.54
N GLY A 189 13.79 7.02 -1.19
CA GLY A 189 14.67 7.61 -2.20
C GLY A 189 14.35 7.15 -3.62
N ILE A 190 14.34 8.13 -4.52
CA ILE A 190 14.28 7.98 -5.98
C ILE A 190 15.33 8.95 -6.55
N SER A 191 16.03 8.58 -7.61
CA SER A 191 17.07 9.43 -8.19
C SER A 191 16.49 10.73 -8.75
N GLU A 192 17.27 11.82 -8.72
CA GLU A 192 16.83 13.12 -9.26
C GLU A 192 16.37 13.00 -10.71
N LYS A 193 17.14 12.29 -11.54
CA LYS A 193 16.80 12.02 -12.94
C LYS A 193 15.43 11.36 -13.09
N GLN A 194 15.15 10.33 -12.29
CA GLN A 194 13.87 9.65 -12.36
C GLN A 194 12.71 10.54 -11.86
N MET A 195 12.95 11.39 -10.86
CA MET A 195 11.96 12.36 -10.40
C MET A 195 11.68 13.44 -11.46
N ASP A 196 12.69 13.84 -12.22
CA ASP A 196 12.52 14.77 -13.34
C ASP A 196 11.68 14.15 -14.47
N GLU A 197 11.91 12.87 -14.79
CA GLU A 197 11.06 12.12 -15.73
C GLU A 197 9.62 12.01 -15.22
N MET A 198 9.42 11.74 -13.92
CA MET A 198 8.09 11.72 -13.30
C MET A 198 7.40 13.08 -13.42
N LYS A 199 8.13 14.16 -13.13
CA LYS A 199 7.61 15.53 -13.19
C LYS A 199 7.22 15.93 -14.61
N SER A 200 8.01 15.57 -15.63
CA SER A 200 7.66 15.83 -17.03
C SER A 200 6.37 15.12 -17.45
N GLU A 201 6.07 13.96 -16.86
CA GLU A 201 4.85 13.19 -17.10
C GLU A 201 3.68 13.57 -16.16
N LYS A 202 3.83 14.67 -15.39
CA LYS A 202 2.87 15.15 -14.38
C LYS A 202 2.56 14.14 -13.27
N VAL A 203 3.52 13.28 -12.93
CA VAL A 203 3.41 12.38 -11.79
C VAL A 203 3.82 13.11 -10.52
N VAL A 204 2.93 13.13 -9.53
CA VAL A 204 3.16 13.66 -8.18
C VAL A 204 3.39 12.50 -7.24
N LEU A 205 4.56 12.48 -6.60
CA LEU A 205 4.88 11.49 -5.57
C LEU A 205 4.14 11.82 -4.28
N VAL A 206 3.50 10.80 -3.70
CA VAL A 206 2.85 10.84 -2.39
C VAL A 206 3.61 9.86 -1.49
N VAL A 207 4.26 10.37 -0.46
CA VAL A 207 5.23 9.60 0.37
C VAL A 207 5.02 9.95 1.84
N PRO A 208 5.05 8.98 2.76
CA PRO A 208 5.04 9.28 4.18
C PRO A 208 6.11 10.29 4.58
N LYS A 209 5.71 11.33 5.31
CA LYS A 209 6.59 12.42 5.77
C LYS A 209 7.94 11.95 6.34
N PRO A 210 8.02 10.90 7.19
CA PRO A 210 9.31 10.41 7.69
C PRO A 210 10.27 9.87 6.62
N TYR A 211 9.76 9.46 5.46
CA TYR A 211 10.54 8.90 4.36
C TYR A 211 10.99 9.97 3.35
N ILE A 212 10.38 11.15 3.30
CA ILE A 212 10.75 12.23 2.37
C ILE A 212 12.23 12.63 2.52
N LYS A 213 12.78 12.59 3.74
CA LYS A 213 14.19 12.90 4.02
C LYS A 213 15.20 11.99 3.30
N SER A 214 14.78 10.84 2.79
CA SER A 214 15.61 9.91 2.02
C SER A 214 15.73 10.26 0.54
N PHE A 215 14.96 11.25 0.07
CA PHE A 215 14.99 11.74 -1.30
C PHE A 215 16.02 12.88 -1.45
N PRO A 216 16.52 13.13 -2.68
CA PRO A 216 17.42 14.24 -2.95
C PRO A 216 16.84 15.56 -2.43
N GLN A 217 17.65 16.32 -1.67
CA GLN A 217 17.20 17.54 -0.99
C GLN A 217 16.55 18.56 -1.95
N SER A 218 17.10 18.68 -3.16
CA SER A 218 16.60 19.55 -4.24
C SER A 218 15.17 19.23 -4.69
N LYS A 219 14.68 18.01 -4.44
CA LYS A 219 13.38 17.51 -4.92
C LYS A 219 12.36 17.32 -3.80
N GLN A 220 12.75 17.42 -2.53
CA GLN A 220 11.85 17.11 -1.40
C GLN A 220 10.59 17.99 -1.37
N SER A 221 10.67 19.24 -1.83
CA SER A 221 9.53 20.17 -1.90
C SER A 221 8.46 19.76 -2.93
N ASP A 222 8.83 18.96 -3.93
CA ASP A 222 7.91 18.48 -4.97
C ASP A 222 7.10 17.25 -4.51
N ILE A 223 7.46 16.64 -3.38
CA ILE A 223 6.82 15.43 -2.84
C ILE A 223 5.69 15.82 -1.89
N TRP A 224 4.54 15.14 -2.02
CA TRP A 224 3.40 15.32 -1.13
C TRP A 224 3.43 14.30 0.00
N THR A 225 3.02 14.72 1.20
CA THR A 225 2.76 13.80 2.32
C THR A 225 1.42 13.08 2.13
N ILE A 226 1.20 12.00 2.88
CA ILE A 226 -0.12 11.32 2.90
C ILE A 226 -1.18 12.30 3.41
N GLU A 227 -0.88 13.02 4.49
CA GLU A 227 -1.74 14.07 5.05
C GLU A 227 -2.15 15.12 3.99
N LYS A 228 -1.18 15.66 3.26
CA LYS A 228 -1.43 16.66 2.21
C LYS A 228 -2.34 16.10 1.12
N PHE A 229 -2.09 14.86 0.67
CA PHE A 229 -2.92 14.23 -0.34
C PHE A 229 -4.36 14.06 0.15
N VAL A 230 -4.57 13.57 1.37
CA VAL A 230 -5.91 13.41 1.96
C VAL A 230 -6.65 14.74 2.04
N SER A 231 -6.01 15.80 2.52
CA SER A 231 -6.61 17.14 2.57
C SER A 231 -6.98 17.65 1.18
N PHE A 232 -6.10 17.47 0.19
CA PHE A 232 -6.36 17.84 -1.19
C PHE A 232 -7.59 17.11 -1.78
N VAL A 233 -7.73 15.80 -1.53
CA VAL A 233 -8.91 15.07 -2.01
C VAL A 233 -10.19 15.62 -1.37
N LYS A 234 -10.19 15.84 -0.05
CA LYS A 234 -11.33 16.42 0.67
C LYS A 234 -11.72 17.80 0.15
N GLU A 235 -10.73 18.65 -0.14
CA GLU A 235 -10.95 19.98 -0.72
C GLU A 235 -11.55 19.91 -2.12
N THR A 236 -11.13 18.93 -2.92
CA THR A 236 -11.65 18.71 -4.28
C THR A 236 -13.09 18.20 -4.29
N GLU A 237 -13.49 17.49 -3.23
CA GLU A 237 -14.82 16.92 -3.05
C GLU A 237 -15.90 17.96 -2.69
N MET A 238 -15.50 19.12 -2.15
CA MET A 238 -16.38 20.26 -1.85
C MET A 238 -16.80 21.00 -3.14
#